data_AF-A0A0Q9NH37-F1
#
_entry.id   AF-A0A0Q9NH37-F1
#
_cell.length_a   1.000
_cell.length_b   1.000
_cell.length_c   1.000
_cell.angle_alpha   90.00
_cell.angle_beta   90.00
_cell.angle_gamma   90.00
#
_symmetry.space_group_name_H-M   'P 1'
#
loop_
_entity.id
_entity.type
_entity.pdbx_description
1 polymer ?
#
loop_
_entity_poly.entity_id
_entity_poly.type
_entity_poly.pdbx_seq_one_letter_code
_entity_poly.pdbx_strand_id
1 'polypeptide(L)'
;MHDRPAFRLLHGEGESIRGIAREQKASRNAVRRALVPGARDHYYRPSVSEDAEPAVREVLADYPQMVVADIAVLIDWRHSRRTLSDLVAKLRPQSVASWSAVETMPIGAIRAGVLSTSTIRCGTMTLGELKL
;
A
#
# COMPACT_ATOMS: atom_id res chain seq x y z
N MET A 1 -24.28 11.16 13.54
CA MET A 1 -23.47 10.05 14.09
C MET A 1 -22.94 10.51 15.43
N HIS A 2 -23.30 9.87 16.54
CA HIS A 2 -22.90 10.36 17.86
C HIS A 2 -21.43 10.04 18.14
N ASP A 3 -20.79 10.93 18.91
CA ASP A 3 -19.39 10.84 19.28
C ASP A 3 -19.17 9.75 20.34
N ARG A 4 -18.62 8.61 19.89
CA ARG A 4 -18.36 7.44 20.75
C ARG A 4 -17.22 7.70 21.76
N PRO A 5 -16.10 8.33 21.38
CA PRO A 5 -15.10 8.81 22.33
C PRO A 5 -15.69 9.57 23.52
N ALA A 6 -16.58 10.53 23.25
CA ALA A 6 -17.21 11.33 24.30
C ALA A 6 -18.06 10.48 25.28
N PHE A 7 -18.71 9.41 24.78
CA PHE A 7 -19.44 8.49 25.67
C PHE A 7 -18.51 7.74 26.61
N ARG A 8 -17.31 7.37 26.15
CA ARG A 8 -16.34 6.67 27.00
C ARG A 8 -15.70 7.60 28.02
N LEU A 9 -15.44 8.83 27.63
CA LEU A 9 -14.92 9.86 28.54
C LEU A 9 -15.90 10.09 29.70
N LEU A 10 -17.16 10.42 29.40
CA LEU A 10 -18.19 10.63 30.42
C LEU A 10 -18.42 9.39 31.29
N HIS A 11 -18.39 8.19 30.69
CA HIS A 11 -18.49 6.94 31.47
C HIS A 11 -17.29 6.72 32.38
N GLY A 12 -16.08 7.10 31.96
CA GLY A 12 -14.86 7.06 32.78
C GLY A 12 -14.89 8.07 33.92
N GLU A 13 -15.58 9.20 33.74
CA GLU A 13 -15.85 10.21 34.77
C GLU A 13 -16.96 9.79 35.76
N GLY A 14 -17.57 8.63 35.56
CA GLY A 14 -18.59 8.06 36.46
C GLY A 14 -20.03 8.36 36.06
N GLU A 15 -20.27 8.99 34.91
CA GLU A 15 -21.62 9.27 34.43
C GLU A 15 -22.36 7.98 34.04
N SER A 16 -23.65 7.94 34.38
CA SER A 16 -24.51 6.81 34.07
C SER A 16 -24.83 6.74 32.58
N ILE A 17 -25.08 5.53 32.04
CA ILE A 17 -25.54 5.35 30.64
C ILE A 17 -26.77 6.23 30.33
N ARG A 18 -27.63 6.48 31.32
CA ARG A 18 -28.82 7.32 31.16
C ARG A 18 -28.46 8.81 31.10
N GLY A 19 -27.50 9.26 31.90
CA GLY A 19 -27.00 10.64 31.88
C GLY A 19 -26.32 10.96 30.56
N ILE A 20 -25.36 10.11 30.14
CA ILE A 20 -24.67 10.23 28.84
C ILE A 20 -25.68 10.30 27.69
N ALA A 21 -26.68 9.43 27.69
CA ALA A 21 -27.72 9.41 26.66
C ALA A 21 -28.53 10.73 26.60
N ARG A 22 -28.80 11.35 27.76
CA ARG A 22 -29.53 12.62 27.85
C ARG A 22 -28.68 13.79 27.41
N GLU A 23 -27.45 13.88 27.92
CA GLU A 23 -26.52 14.96 27.61
C GLU A 23 -26.16 14.97 26.12
N GLN A 24 -25.79 13.80 25.59
CA GLN A 24 -25.33 13.67 24.21
C GLN A 24 -26.45 13.43 23.19
N LYS A 25 -27.71 13.57 23.62
CA LYS A 25 -28.92 13.37 22.81
C LYS A 25 -28.90 12.07 22.01
N ALA A 26 -28.39 11.00 22.64
CA ALA A 26 -28.17 9.70 22.01
C ALA A 26 -29.09 8.63 22.62
N SER A 27 -29.36 7.56 21.87
CA SER A 27 -30.09 6.42 22.45
C SER A 27 -29.21 5.68 23.46
N ARG A 28 -29.81 5.14 24.53
CA ARG A 28 -29.10 4.30 25.51
C ARG A 28 -28.41 3.10 24.85
N ASN A 29 -28.99 2.57 23.78
CA ASN A 29 -28.39 1.49 22.99
C ASN A 29 -27.17 1.95 22.18
N ALA A 30 -27.10 3.22 21.77
CA ALA A 30 -25.91 3.77 21.14
C ALA A 30 -24.77 3.91 22.16
N VAL A 31 -25.07 4.42 23.36
CA VAL A 31 -24.11 4.48 24.48
C VAL A 31 -23.61 3.09 24.82
N ARG A 32 -24.51 2.11 25.03
CA ARG A 32 -24.13 0.73 25.31
C ARG A 32 -23.23 0.14 24.23
N ARG A 33 -23.52 0.37 22.94
CA ARG A 33 -22.68 -0.10 21.81
C ARG A 33 -21.32 0.57 21.74
N ALA A 34 -21.17 1.80 22.22
CA ALA A 34 -19.89 2.50 22.25
C ALA A 34 -18.99 2.04 23.40
N LEU A 35 -19.59 1.61 24.52
CA LEU A 35 -18.89 1.13 25.71
C LEU A 35 -18.42 -0.34 25.59
N VAL A 36 -18.87 -1.08 24.57
CA VAL A 36 -18.41 -2.46 24.33
C VAL A 36 -16.88 -2.44 24.09
N PRO A 37 -16.10 -3.27 24.82
CA PRO A 37 -14.66 -3.40 24.57
C PRO A 37 -14.38 -3.73 23.09
N GLY A 38 -13.44 -3.02 22.48
CA GLY A 38 -13.11 -3.19 21.05
C GLY A 38 -14.11 -2.56 20.07
N ALA A 39 -15.14 -1.86 20.55
CA ALA A 39 -15.99 -1.07 19.67
C ALA A 39 -15.17 0.02 18.98
N ARG A 40 -15.28 0.16 17.66
CA ARG A 40 -14.63 1.25 16.92
C ARG A 40 -15.26 2.61 17.25
N ASP A 41 -14.42 3.64 17.26
CA ASP A 41 -14.77 5.03 17.63
C ASP A 41 -15.52 5.72 16.51
N HIS A 42 -15.09 5.43 15.29
CA HIS A 42 -15.65 5.98 14.08
C HIS A 42 -16.31 4.87 13.26
N TYR A 43 -17.18 5.29 12.34
CA TYR A 43 -17.78 4.41 11.36
C TYR A 43 -16.66 3.74 10.56
N TYR A 44 -16.76 2.41 10.45
CA TYR A 44 -15.83 1.61 9.68
C TYR A 44 -16.61 0.68 8.80
N ARG A 45 -16.20 0.63 7.54
CA ARG A 45 -16.69 -0.32 6.56
C ARG A 45 -15.51 -1.18 6.14
N PRO A 46 -15.56 -2.51 6.30
CA PRO A 46 -14.53 -3.39 5.77
C PRO A 46 -14.36 -3.12 4.28
N SER A 47 -13.13 -2.87 3.86
CA SER A 47 -12.79 -2.66 2.46
C SER A 47 -12.17 -3.92 1.89
N VAL A 48 -12.58 -4.31 0.69
CA VAL A 48 -11.98 -5.44 -0.04
C VAL A 48 -10.47 -5.27 -0.27
N SER A 49 -9.98 -4.02 -0.22
CA SER A 49 -8.55 -3.71 -0.28
C SER A 49 -7.79 -4.08 0.99
N GLU A 50 -8.41 -4.02 2.18
CA GLU A 50 -7.75 -4.44 3.42
C GLU A 50 -7.52 -5.95 3.43
N ASP A 51 -8.49 -6.73 2.94
CA ASP A 51 -8.36 -8.18 2.85
C ASP A 51 -7.28 -8.62 1.84
N ALA A 52 -7.13 -7.88 0.74
CA ALA A 52 -6.12 -8.16 -0.29
C ALA A 52 -4.73 -7.56 -0.02
N GLU A 53 -4.60 -6.66 0.97
CA GLU A 53 -3.34 -6.00 1.29
C GLU A 53 -2.17 -6.97 1.56
N PRO A 54 -2.34 -8.08 2.30
CA PRO A 54 -1.26 -9.05 2.52
C PRO A 54 -0.76 -9.69 1.23
N ALA A 55 -1.68 -10.18 0.38
CA ALA A 55 -1.33 -10.83 -0.88
C ALA A 55 -0.63 -9.86 -1.86
N VAL A 56 -1.11 -8.62 -1.95
CA VAL A 56 -0.48 -7.59 -2.79
C VAL A 56 0.92 -7.24 -2.28
N ARG A 57 1.11 -7.20 -0.95
CA ARG A 57 2.42 -6.94 -0.34
C ARG A 57 3.41 -8.06 -0.67
N GLU A 58 3.00 -9.32 -0.61
CA GLU A 58 3.85 -10.46 -0.98
C GLU A 58 4.31 -10.35 -2.45
N VAL A 59 3.37 -10.13 -3.38
CA VAL A 59 3.69 -9.97 -4.81
C VAL A 59 4.63 -8.78 -5.06
N LEU A 60 4.41 -7.65 -4.38
CA LEU A 60 5.25 -6.47 -4.54
C LEU A 60 6.61 -6.59 -3.85
N ALA A 61 6.77 -7.47 -2.86
CA ALA A 61 8.07 -7.76 -2.25
C ALA A 61 8.97 -8.50 -3.24
N ASP A 62 8.42 -9.48 -3.96
CA ASP A 62 9.13 -10.25 -4.97
C ASP A 62 9.29 -9.49 -6.29
N TYR A 63 8.24 -8.76 -6.69
CA TYR A 63 8.16 -8.05 -7.97
C TYR A 63 7.71 -6.59 -7.83
N PRO A 64 8.57 -5.68 -7.32
CA PRO A 64 8.21 -4.28 -7.03
C PRO A 64 7.69 -3.48 -8.23
N GLN A 65 8.10 -3.87 -9.45
CA GLN A 65 7.74 -3.20 -10.70
C GLN A 65 6.54 -3.85 -11.43
N MET A 66 6.04 -5.00 -10.98
CA MET A 66 4.97 -5.75 -11.67
C MET A 66 3.72 -4.91 -11.91
N VAL A 67 3.11 -5.01 -13.09
CA VAL A 67 1.96 -4.18 -13.47
C VAL A 67 0.70 -4.58 -12.71
N VAL A 68 -0.19 -3.63 -12.42
CA VAL A 68 -1.44 -3.88 -11.65
C VAL A 68 -2.30 -4.99 -12.28
N ALA A 69 -2.28 -5.10 -13.61
CA ALA A 69 -3.02 -6.14 -14.33
C ALA A 69 -2.53 -7.55 -13.97
N ASP A 70 -1.21 -7.74 -13.88
CA ASP A 70 -0.61 -9.04 -13.56
C ASP A 70 -0.83 -9.38 -12.08
N ILE A 71 -0.70 -8.39 -11.20
CA ILE A 71 -1.02 -8.53 -9.77
C ILE A 71 -2.47 -8.99 -9.59
N ALA A 72 -3.41 -8.42 -10.36
CA ALA A 72 -4.82 -8.79 -10.29
C ALA A 72 -5.06 -10.28 -10.62
N VAL A 73 -4.32 -10.82 -11.59
CA VAL A 73 -4.41 -12.24 -11.96
C VAL A 73 -3.82 -13.11 -10.85
N LEU A 74 -2.64 -12.75 -10.32
CA LEU A 74 -1.95 -13.53 -9.30
C LEU A 74 -2.75 -13.69 -8.00
N ILE A 75 -3.49 -12.65 -7.61
CA ILE A 75 -4.28 -12.67 -6.37
C ILE A 75 -5.75 -13.08 -6.58
N ASP A 76 -6.12 -13.53 -7.78
CA ASP A 76 -7.51 -13.79 -8.20
C ASP A 76 -8.46 -12.62 -7.85
N TRP A 77 -8.09 -11.40 -8.24
CA TRP A 77 -8.84 -10.20 -7.91
C TRP A 77 -10.16 -10.09 -8.69
N ARG A 78 -11.29 -10.15 -7.96
CA ARG A 78 -12.65 -10.11 -8.55
C ARG A 78 -13.38 -8.78 -8.40
N HIS A 79 -12.71 -7.74 -7.91
CA HIS A 79 -13.32 -6.45 -7.63
C HIS A 79 -12.82 -5.36 -8.59
N SER A 80 -13.16 -4.09 -8.30
CA SER A 80 -12.78 -2.95 -9.14
C SER A 80 -11.26 -2.86 -9.30
N ARG A 81 -10.82 -2.71 -10.55
CA ARG A 81 -9.42 -2.43 -10.89
C ARG A 81 -8.90 -1.17 -10.20
N ARG A 82 -9.75 -0.14 -10.05
CA ARG A 82 -9.35 1.13 -9.42
C ARG A 82 -8.95 0.92 -7.96
N THR A 83 -9.73 0.13 -7.22
CA THR A 83 -9.44 -0.20 -5.82
C THR A 83 -8.10 -0.92 -5.67
N LEU A 84 -7.79 -1.86 -6.57
CA LEU A 84 -6.50 -2.53 -6.58
C LEU A 84 -5.36 -1.57 -6.95
N SER A 85 -5.55 -0.73 -7.97
CA SER A 85 -4.56 0.28 -8.36
C SER A 85 -4.22 1.23 -7.20
N ASP A 86 -5.23 1.71 -6.46
CA ASP A 86 -5.04 2.59 -5.32
C ASP A 86 -4.26 1.89 -4.19
N LEU A 87 -4.57 0.62 -3.92
CA LEU A 87 -3.85 -0.22 -2.95
C LEU A 87 -2.38 -0.43 -3.37
N VAL A 88 -2.14 -0.79 -4.62
CA VAL A 88 -0.78 -0.99 -5.17
C VAL A 88 0.02 0.31 -5.12
N ALA A 89 -0.58 1.44 -5.47
CA ALA A 89 0.09 2.75 -5.41
C ALA A 89 0.49 3.13 -3.98
N LYS A 90 -0.33 2.75 -2.98
CA LYS A 90 -0.02 2.95 -1.56
C LYS A 90 1.15 2.07 -1.08
N LEU A 91 1.28 0.85 -1.61
CA LEU A 91 2.29 -0.13 -1.18
C LEU A 91 3.63 -0.01 -1.91
N ARG A 92 3.66 0.40 -3.18
CA ARG A 92 4.89 0.50 -4.00
C ARG A 92 6.02 1.35 -3.42
N PRO A 93 5.78 2.51 -2.80
CA PRO A 93 6.87 3.30 -2.23
C PRO A 93 7.69 2.54 -1.19
N GLN A 94 7.07 1.54 -0.52
CA GLN A 94 7.72 0.70 0.48
C GLN A 94 8.59 -0.39 -0.16
N SER A 95 8.17 -0.96 -1.29
CA SER A 95 8.89 -2.06 -1.96
C SER A 95 10.01 -1.58 -2.89
N VAL A 96 9.86 -0.42 -3.53
CA VAL A 96 10.94 0.14 -4.37
C VAL A 96 12.13 0.59 -3.53
N ALA A 97 11.92 0.98 -2.27
CA ALA A 97 13.00 1.32 -1.35
C ALA A 97 13.83 0.10 -0.93
N SER A 98 13.22 -1.08 -0.83
CA SER A 98 13.94 -2.33 -0.49
C SER A 98 14.60 -2.98 -1.71
N TRP A 99 14.10 -2.70 -2.91
CA TRP A 99 14.69 -3.16 -4.16
C TRP A 99 15.78 -2.18 -4.62
N SER A 100 16.97 -2.33 -4.05
CA SER A 100 18.15 -1.80 -4.71
C SER A 100 18.34 -2.54 -6.03
N ALA A 101 18.71 -1.83 -7.09
CA ALA A 101 19.01 -2.36 -8.40
C ALA A 101 20.22 -3.32 -8.36
N VAL A 102 20.04 -4.51 -7.82
CA VAL A 102 20.86 -5.70 -8.07
C VAL A 102 20.17 -6.28 -9.31
N GLU A 103 20.59 -6.10 -10.56
CA GLU A 103 21.84 -6.56 -11.19
C GLU A 103 22.01 -5.86 -12.55
N THR A 104 22.27 -4.55 -12.61
CA THR A 104 23.00 -4.06 -13.79
C THR A 104 24.44 -4.54 -13.61
N MET A 105 24.71 -5.82 -13.89
CA MET A 105 26.08 -6.20 -14.21
C MET A 105 26.47 -5.26 -15.34
N PRO A 106 27.50 -4.40 -15.17
CA PRO A 106 28.07 -3.76 -16.34
C PRO A 106 28.45 -4.90 -17.28
N ILE A 107 28.07 -4.80 -18.56
CA ILE A 107 28.58 -5.72 -19.58
C ILE A 107 30.11 -5.60 -19.51
N GLY A 108 30.76 -6.55 -18.83
CA GLY A 108 32.16 -6.43 -18.44
C GLY A 108 33.12 -6.59 -19.61
N ALA A 109 32.66 -7.23 -20.69
CA ALA A 109 33.36 -7.26 -21.96
C ALA A 109 32.38 -7.66 -23.08
N ILE A 110 32.28 -6.84 -24.13
CA ILE A 110 31.82 -7.32 -25.44
C ILE A 110 33.09 -7.82 -26.15
N ARG A 111 33.23 -9.13 -26.31
CA ARG A 111 34.28 -9.69 -27.18
C ARG A 111 33.87 -9.42 -28.63
N ALA A 112 34.36 -8.29 -29.15
CA ALA A 112 34.45 -7.88 -30.55
C ALA A 112 33.41 -8.50 -31.51
N GLY A 113 32.44 -7.67 -31.91
CA GLY A 113 31.59 -7.89 -33.07
C GLY A 113 31.30 -6.53 -33.73
N VAL A 114 30.92 -6.54 -35.01
CA VAL A 114 30.55 -5.30 -35.70
C VAL A 114 29.21 -4.81 -35.14
N LEU A 115 29.24 -3.71 -34.39
CA LEU A 115 28.03 -3.01 -33.95
C LEU A 115 27.64 -2.00 -35.04
N SER A 116 26.67 -2.37 -35.87
CA SER A 116 25.96 -1.43 -36.73
C SER A 116 24.88 -0.74 -35.90
N THR A 117 25.10 0.52 -35.52
CA THR A 117 24.07 1.34 -34.88
C THR A 117 24.21 2.79 -35.29
N SER A 118 23.08 3.50 -35.36
CA SER A 118 23.04 4.90 -35.78
C SER A 118 23.50 5.87 -34.70
N THR A 119 23.38 5.53 -33.41
CA THR A 119 23.77 6.39 -32.29
C THR A 119 24.22 5.59 -31.07
N ILE A 120 25.40 5.91 -30.54
CA ILE A 120 25.90 5.44 -29.24
C ILE A 120 26.09 6.66 -28.34
N ARG A 121 25.46 6.66 -27.16
CA ARG A 121 25.73 7.66 -26.12
C ARG A 121 26.51 6.97 -24.99
N CYS A 122 27.79 7.29 -24.91
CA CYS A 122 28.70 6.80 -23.88
C CYS A 122 29.12 7.96 -22.98
N GLY A 123 29.39 7.68 -21.69
CA GLY A 123 30.12 8.59 -20.82
C GLY A 123 31.61 8.64 -21.17
N THR A 124 32.48 8.74 -20.17
CA THR A 124 33.93 8.71 -20.37
C THR A 124 34.39 7.30 -20.72
N MET A 125 34.94 7.11 -21.92
CA MET A 125 35.58 5.86 -22.33
C MET A 125 37.07 6.08 -22.58
N THR A 126 37.89 5.10 -22.20
CA THR A 126 39.28 5.00 -22.65
C THR A 126 39.30 4.04 -23.83
N LEU A 127 39.30 4.59 -25.04
CA LEU A 127 39.46 3.80 -26.26
C LEU A 127 40.95 3.44 -26.42
N GLY A 128 41.23 2.15 -26.59
CA GLY A 128 42.52 1.71 -27.13
C GLY A 128 42.63 2.01 -28.63
N GLU A 129 43.71 1.54 -29.26
CA GLU A 129 43.98 1.79 -30.68
C GLU A 129 42.81 1.43 -31.59
N LEU A 130 42.40 2.39 -32.42
CA LEU A 130 41.36 2.23 -33.42
C LEU A 130 42.05 2.03 -34.78
N LYS A 131 41.93 0.83 -35.37
CA LYS A 131 42.27 0.61 -36.78
C LYS A 131 41.02 0.86 -37.61
N LEU A 132 41.01 2.01 -38.28
CA LEU A 132 40.03 2.36 -39.33
C LEU A 132 40.28 1.52 -40.58
#